data_AF-A0A6C1QVF5-F1
#
_entry.id   AF-A0A6C1QVF5-F1
#
_cell.length_a   1.000
_cell.length_b   1.000
_cell.length_c   1.000
_cell.angle_alpha   90.00
_cell.angle_beta   90.00
_cell.angle_gamma   90.00
#
_symmetry.space_group_name_H-M   'P 1'
#
loop_
_entity.id
_entity.type
_entity.pdbx_description
1 polymer ?
#
loop_
_entity_poly.entity_id
_entity_poly.type
_entity_poly.pdbx_seq_one_letter_code
_entity_poly.pdbx_strand_id
1 'polypeptide(L)'
;MQAVEWIDELENTLSDAVEVKNREALHRYVVQVADRFTGPEESSRMIPTILSEIRDIKAESLVIQGEIREINEEIRAINGRLEAFDQRFEAMDERFGEMNRQMDKRFAELIHQMDKRFEDMSHQMDKRFDDMNHQMNKRFEAADKRFEDLNHQMDKRFEATDKRFEDLNLQMDSRHGELVQQIDRRNQELIQQLNDRFREMQHHSDKRFEDLNARFNGNQVMMALGFTVLATMMTVIRLFG
;
A
#
# COMPACT_ATOMS: atom_id res chain seq x y z
N MET A 1 -12.64 -122.84 -34.01
CA MET A 1 -11.38 -122.17 -33.62
C MET A 1 -11.47 -120.65 -33.71
N GLN A 2 -12.11 -120.07 -34.73
CA GLN A 2 -12.26 -118.60 -34.88
C GLN A 2 -13.02 -117.89 -33.73
N ALA A 3 -13.97 -118.56 -33.04
CA ALA A 3 -14.79 -117.92 -32.00
C ALA A 3 -14.04 -117.58 -30.71
N VAL A 4 -13.03 -118.38 -30.34
CA VAL A 4 -12.24 -118.16 -29.11
C VAL A 4 -11.21 -117.04 -29.34
N GLU A 5 -10.66 -116.98 -30.55
CA GLU A 5 -9.61 -116.03 -30.93
C GLU A 5 -10.08 -114.57 -30.92
N TRP A 6 -11.33 -114.30 -31.33
CA TRP A 6 -11.85 -112.94 -31.29
C TRP A 6 -12.36 -112.52 -29.90
N ILE A 7 -12.82 -113.45 -29.06
CA ILE A 7 -13.25 -113.16 -27.68
C ILE A 7 -12.07 -112.61 -26.88
N ASP A 8 -10.92 -113.27 -26.99
CA ASP A 8 -9.68 -112.84 -26.35
C ASP A 8 -9.24 -111.47 -26.90
N GLU A 9 -9.34 -111.25 -28.22
CA GLU A 9 -8.98 -109.97 -28.85
C GLU A 9 -9.88 -108.81 -28.40
N LEU A 10 -11.19 -109.05 -28.27
CA LEU A 10 -12.15 -108.04 -27.79
C LEU A 10 -11.97 -107.74 -26.31
N GLU A 11 -11.73 -108.76 -25.49
CA GLU A 11 -11.44 -108.57 -24.07
C GLU A 11 -10.15 -107.78 -23.87
N ASN A 12 -9.08 -108.09 -24.61
CA ASN A 12 -7.82 -107.36 -24.55
C ASN A 12 -7.99 -105.91 -25.04
N THR A 13 -8.66 -105.72 -26.18
CA THR A 13 -8.90 -104.38 -26.75
C THR A 13 -9.73 -103.51 -25.80
N LEU A 14 -10.77 -104.06 -25.17
CA LEU A 14 -11.57 -103.35 -24.15
C LEU A 14 -10.76 -103.09 -22.88
N SER A 15 -10.00 -104.07 -22.39
CA SER A 15 -9.17 -103.90 -21.20
C SER A 15 -8.05 -102.88 -21.39
N ASP A 16 -7.59 -102.69 -22.62
CA ASP A 16 -6.59 -101.72 -22.96
C ASP A 16 -7.20 -100.34 -23.25
N ALA A 17 -8.46 -100.25 -23.67
CA ALA A 17 -9.13 -99.00 -24.03
C ALA A 17 -9.80 -98.29 -22.85
N VAL A 18 -10.24 -99.04 -21.82
CA VAL A 18 -10.92 -98.49 -20.66
C VAL A 18 -10.39 -99.05 -19.35
N GLU A 19 -10.59 -98.32 -18.25
CA GLU A 19 -10.24 -98.80 -16.92
C GLU A 19 -11.18 -99.95 -16.51
N VAL A 20 -10.64 -101.18 -16.43
CA VAL A 20 -11.38 -102.37 -16.02
C VAL A 20 -11.18 -102.66 -14.55
N LYS A 21 -12.18 -102.34 -13.74
CA LYS A 21 -12.15 -102.56 -12.28
C LYS A 21 -12.24 -104.03 -11.87
N ASN A 22 -12.82 -104.89 -12.71
CA ASN A 22 -12.94 -106.32 -12.46
C ASN A 22 -12.83 -107.10 -13.78
N ARG A 23 -11.70 -107.79 -13.99
CA ARG A 23 -11.43 -108.55 -15.21
C ARG A 23 -12.33 -109.77 -15.38
N GLU A 24 -12.66 -110.49 -14.31
CA GLU A 24 -13.58 -111.63 -14.39
C GLU A 24 -14.99 -111.21 -14.83
N ALA A 25 -15.45 -110.04 -14.39
CA ALA A 25 -16.74 -109.50 -14.80
C ALA A 25 -16.71 -109.09 -16.28
N LEU A 26 -15.62 -108.52 -16.77
CA LEU A 26 -15.42 -108.21 -18.19
C LEU A 26 -15.43 -109.48 -19.03
N HIS A 27 -14.63 -110.49 -18.66
CA HIS A 27 -14.58 -111.77 -19.35
C HIS A 27 -15.98 -112.40 -19.48
N ARG A 28 -16.72 -112.48 -18.36
CA ARG A 28 -18.10 -113.00 -18.38
C ARG A 28 -19.02 -112.21 -19.29
N TYR A 29 -18.89 -110.89 -19.34
CA TYR A 29 -19.68 -110.04 -20.20
C TYR A 29 -19.34 -110.24 -21.69
N VAL A 30 -18.05 -110.28 -22.04
CA VAL A 30 -17.59 -110.51 -23.42
C VAL A 30 -18.05 -111.88 -23.93
N VAL A 31 -17.95 -112.93 -23.10
CA VAL A 31 -18.46 -114.27 -23.43
C VAL A 31 -19.98 -114.29 -23.60
N GLN A 32 -20.75 -113.58 -22.76
CA GLN A 32 -22.20 -113.47 -22.92
C GLN A 32 -22.62 -112.71 -24.18
N VAL A 33 -21.85 -111.68 -24.55
CA VAL A 33 -22.05 -110.93 -25.80
C VAL A 33 -21.76 -111.84 -26.99
N ALA A 34 -20.72 -112.66 -26.92
CA ALA A 34 -20.38 -113.64 -27.94
C ALA A 34 -21.44 -114.70 -28.18
N ASP A 35 -22.10 -115.15 -27.12
CA ASP A 35 -23.17 -116.15 -27.21
C ASP A 35 -24.46 -115.59 -27.84
N ARG A 36 -24.67 -114.27 -27.79
CA ARG A 36 -25.86 -113.59 -28.35
C ARG A 36 -25.75 -113.23 -29.82
N PHE A 37 -24.57 -113.18 -30.41
CA PHE A 37 -24.42 -112.95 -31.84
C PHE A 37 -24.70 -114.27 -32.60
N THR A 38 -25.90 -114.40 -33.15
CA THR A 38 -26.41 -115.63 -33.79
C THR A 38 -25.76 -115.87 -35.15
N GLY A 39 -24.69 -116.66 -35.17
CA GLY A 39 -24.09 -117.23 -36.39
C GLY A 39 -22.63 -116.82 -36.60
N PRO A 40 -21.75 -117.77 -36.97
CA PRO A 40 -20.31 -117.51 -37.13
C PRO A 40 -19.99 -116.52 -38.26
N GLU A 41 -20.86 -116.34 -39.26
CA GLU A 41 -20.60 -115.43 -40.39
C GLU A 41 -20.84 -113.94 -40.06
N GLU A 42 -21.86 -113.61 -39.27
CA GLU A 42 -22.23 -112.22 -38.95
C GLU A 42 -21.34 -111.64 -37.85
N SER A 43 -21.04 -112.43 -36.82
CA SER A 43 -20.05 -112.11 -35.77
C SER A 43 -18.66 -111.88 -36.37
N SER A 44 -18.24 -112.70 -37.33
CA SER A 44 -16.95 -112.55 -38.01
C SER A 44 -16.86 -111.27 -38.86
N ARG A 45 -18.00 -110.66 -39.23
CA ARG A 45 -18.05 -109.38 -39.97
C ARG A 45 -18.11 -108.16 -39.05
N MET A 46 -18.90 -108.20 -37.97
CA MET A 46 -19.12 -107.04 -37.10
C MET A 46 -17.98 -106.78 -36.12
N ILE A 47 -17.34 -107.84 -35.62
CA ILE A 47 -16.35 -107.72 -34.54
C ILE A 47 -15.07 -107.01 -34.98
N PRO A 48 -14.51 -107.28 -36.17
CA PRO A 48 -13.40 -106.47 -36.68
C PRO A 48 -13.73 -104.98 -36.75
N THR A 49 -14.97 -104.62 -37.09
CA THR A 49 -15.43 -103.22 -37.12
C THR A 49 -15.48 -102.62 -35.71
N ILE A 50 -16.09 -103.31 -34.74
CA ILE A 50 -16.14 -102.86 -33.34
C ILE A 50 -14.74 -102.70 -32.75
N LEU A 51 -13.83 -103.65 -33.02
CA LEU A 51 -12.44 -103.58 -32.58
C LEU A 51 -11.66 -102.41 -33.22
N SER A 52 -12.00 -102.05 -34.46
CA SER A 52 -11.44 -100.86 -35.11
C SER A 52 -11.95 -99.60 -34.42
N GLU A 53 -13.27 -99.46 -34.24
CA GLU A 53 -13.89 -98.31 -33.60
C GLU A 53 -13.38 -98.09 -32.17
N ILE A 54 -13.20 -99.17 -31.37
CA ILE A 54 -12.63 -99.06 -30.02
C ILE A 54 -11.18 -98.56 -30.08
N ARG A 55 -10.38 -99.03 -31.05
CA ARG A 55 -8.99 -98.56 -31.22
C ARG A 55 -8.94 -97.11 -31.68
N ASP A 56 -9.83 -96.69 -32.56
CA ASP A 56 -9.95 -95.31 -33.04
C ASP A 56 -10.37 -94.37 -31.91
N ILE A 57 -11.42 -94.73 -31.15
CA ILE A 57 -11.86 -93.98 -29.96
C ILE A 57 -10.75 -93.87 -28.91
N LYS A 58 -9.99 -94.94 -28.70
CA LYS A 58 -8.84 -94.92 -27.79
C LYS A 58 -7.76 -93.97 -28.28
N ALA A 59 -7.44 -94.00 -29.57
CA ALA A 59 -6.45 -93.10 -30.17
C ALA A 59 -6.88 -91.64 -30.02
N GLU A 60 -8.15 -91.32 -30.29
CA GLU A 60 -8.73 -89.99 -30.08
C GLU A 60 -8.68 -89.57 -28.60
N SER A 61 -9.00 -90.49 -27.68
CA SER A 61 -8.95 -90.22 -26.24
C SER A 61 -7.53 -89.89 -25.75
N LEU A 62 -6.51 -90.59 -26.27
CA LEU A 62 -5.11 -90.30 -25.94
C LEU A 62 -4.67 -88.92 -26.47
N VAL A 63 -5.14 -88.52 -27.66
CA VAL A 63 -4.91 -87.17 -28.20
C VAL A 63 -5.56 -86.11 -27.31
N ILE A 64 -6.84 -86.30 -26.95
CA ILE A 64 -7.57 -85.37 -26.05
C ILE A 64 -6.86 -85.24 -24.69
N GLN A 65 -6.35 -86.34 -24.12
CA GLN A 65 -5.58 -86.28 -22.87
C GLN A 65 -4.29 -85.47 -23.00
N GLY A 66 -3.62 -85.56 -24.17
CA GLY A 66 -2.47 -84.74 -24.50
C GLY A 66 -2.84 -83.25 -24.55
N GLU A 67 -3.88 -82.89 -25.29
CA GLU A 67 -4.37 -81.51 -25.39
C GLU A 67 -4.80 -80.94 -24.03
N ILE A 68 -5.52 -81.72 -23.21
CA ILE A 68 -5.89 -81.31 -21.84
C ILE A 68 -4.65 -81.05 -20.98
N ARG A 69 -3.59 -81.84 -21.14
CA ARG A 69 -2.34 -81.63 -20.41
C ARG A 69 -1.67 -80.32 -20.85
N GLU A 70 -1.58 -80.06 -22.15
CA GLU A 70 -1.03 -78.81 -22.68
C GLU A 70 -1.83 -77.60 -22.20
N ILE A 71 -3.17 -77.66 -22.28
CA ILE A 71 -4.06 -76.60 -21.77
C ILE A 71 -3.82 -76.35 -20.28
N ASN A 72 -3.66 -77.40 -19.47
CA ASN A 72 -3.38 -77.23 -18.04
C ASN A 72 -2.02 -76.59 -17.78
N GLU A 73 -1.01 -76.88 -18.59
CA GLU A 73 0.31 -76.24 -18.51
C GLU A 73 0.22 -74.76 -18.91
N GLU A 74 -0.53 -74.42 -19.96
CA GLU A 74 -0.80 -73.03 -20.35
C GLU A 74 -1.57 -72.25 -19.26
N ILE A 75 -2.61 -72.84 -18.67
CA ILE A 75 -3.36 -72.22 -17.57
C ILE A 75 -2.45 -71.93 -16.38
N ARG A 76 -1.53 -72.85 -16.03
CA ARG A 76 -0.55 -72.60 -14.97
C ARG A 76 0.39 -71.46 -15.32
N ALA A 77 0.87 -71.41 -16.56
CA ALA A 77 1.72 -70.31 -17.03
C ALA A 77 0.98 -68.96 -17.00
N ILE A 78 -0.30 -68.94 -17.38
CA ILE A 78 -1.17 -67.74 -17.31
C ILE A 78 -1.36 -67.30 -15.86
N ASN A 79 -1.69 -68.22 -14.95
CA ASN A 79 -1.87 -67.88 -13.53
C ASN A 79 -0.60 -67.28 -12.93
N GLY A 80 0.58 -67.86 -13.20
CA GLY A 80 1.84 -67.28 -12.74
C GLY A 80 2.13 -65.88 -13.33
N ARG A 81 1.71 -65.62 -14.57
CA ARG A 81 1.80 -64.28 -15.18
C ARG A 81 0.84 -63.28 -14.53
N LEU A 82 -0.36 -63.72 -14.15
CA LEU A 82 -1.35 -62.88 -13.45
C LEU A 82 -0.86 -62.51 -12.06
N GLU A 83 -0.34 -63.47 -11.28
CA GLU A 83 0.26 -63.19 -9.96
C GLU A 83 1.43 -62.19 -10.06
N ALA A 84 2.29 -62.35 -11.07
CA ALA A 84 3.37 -61.39 -11.31
C ALA A 84 2.87 -60.00 -11.72
N PHE A 85 1.68 -59.92 -12.35
CA PHE A 85 1.04 -58.66 -12.71
C PHE A 85 0.47 -57.98 -11.47
N ASP A 86 -0.22 -58.72 -10.59
CA ASP A 86 -0.76 -58.22 -9.34
C ASP A 86 0.35 -57.62 -8.45
N GLN A 87 1.47 -58.33 -8.28
CA GLN A 87 2.63 -57.82 -7.53
C GLN A 87 3.20 -56.52 -8.13
N ARG A 88 3.21 -56.39 -9.46
CA ARG A 88 3.66 -55.17 -10.14
C ARG A 88 2.69 -54.01 -9.94
N PHE A 89 1.39 -54.29 -9.89
CA PHE A 89 0.35 -53.31 -9.62
C PHE A 89 0.46 -52.79 -8.19
N GLU A 90 0.56 -53.68 -7.20
CA GLU A 90 0.76 -53.29 -5.80
C GLU A 90 2.01 -52.41 -5.63
N ALA A 91 3.14 -52.81 -6.22
CA ALA A 91 4.36 -52.02 -6.18
C ALA A 91 4.20 -50.65 -6.86
N MET A 92 3.39 -50.56 -7.92
CA MET A 92 3.10 -49.28 -8.59
C MET A 92 2.25 -48.36 -7.71
N ASP A 93 1.22 -48.91 -7.06
CA ASP A 93 0.34 -48.19 -6.15
C ASP A 93 1.10 -47.65 -4.94
N GLU A 94 2.00 -48.44 -4.35
CA GLU A 94 2.87 -47.96 -3.28
C GLU A 94 3.75 -46.79 -3.73
N ARG A 95 4.35 -46.90 -4.92
CA ARG A 95 5.23 -45.87 -5.47
C ARG A 95 4.46 -44.59 -5.77
N PHE A 96 3.25 -44.70 -6.28
CA PHE A 96 2.36 -43.57 -6.54
C PHE A 96 1.90 -42.91 -5.22
N GLY A 97 1.56 -43.71 -4.22
CA GLY A 97 1.21 -43.24 -2.88
C GLY A 97 2.36 -42.48 -2.20
N GLU A 98 3.60 -42.98 -2.32
CA GLU A 98 4.78 -42.29 -1.81
C GLU A 98 5.05 -40.98 -2.57
N MET A 99 4.94 -40.98 -3.89
CA MET A 99 5.10 -39.77 -4.70
C MET A 99 4.09 -38.69 -4.30
N ASN A 100 2.83 -39.05 -4.11
CA ASN A 100 1.80 -38.10 -3.65
C ASN A 100 2.13 -37.55 -2.26
N ARG A 101 2.51 -38.41 -1.31
CA ARG A 101 2.91 -37.97 0.04
C ARG A 101 4.11 -37.02 0.01
N GLN A 102 5.08 -37.25 -0.88
CA GLN A 102 6.20 -36.32 -1.05
C GLN A 102 5.76 -34.99 -1.68
N MET A 103 4.86 -35.01 -2.67
CA MET A 103 4.30 -33.79 -3.23
C MET A 103 3.54 -32.99 -2.18
N ASP A 104 2.67 -33.62 -1.39
CA ASP A 104 1.91 -32.96 -0.32
C ASP A 104 2.83 -32.30 0.71
N LYS A 105 3.88 -33.01 1.15
CA LYS A 105 4.89 -32.45 2.06
C LYS A 105 5.58 -31.22 1.47
N ARG A 106 6.03 -31.30 0.22
CA ARG A 106 6.69 -30.18 -0.47
C ARG A 106 5.75 -28.99 -0.64
N PHE A 107 4.48 -29.24 -0.93
CA PHE A 107 3.48 -28.19 -1.09
C PHE A 107 3.19 -27.49 0.24
N ALA A 108 3.04 -28.26 1.32
CA ALA A 108 2.86 -27.73 2.67
C ALA A 108 4.08 -26.89 3.11
N GLU A 109 5.30 -27.36 2.82
CA GLU A 109 6.53 -26.62 3.15
C GLU A 109 6.64 -25.31 2.36
N LEU A 110 6.28 -25.33 1.07
CA LEU A 110 6.24 -24.11 0.24
C LEU A 110 5.23 -23.08 0.79
N ILE A 111 4.03 -23.51 1.16
CA ILE A 111 3.02 -22.64 1.77
C ILE A 111 3.58 -22.04 3.07
N HIS A 112 4.15 -22.86 3.94
CA HIS A 112 4.71 -22.39 5.21
C HIS A 112 5.84 -21.38 5.02
N GLN A 113 6.73 -21.59 4.04
CA GLN A 113 7.79 -20.64 3.72
C GLN A 113 7.23 -19.31 3.17
N MET A 114 6.17 -19.36 2.35
CA MET A 114 5.49 -18.16 1.86
C MET A 114 4.82 -17.38 2.99
N ASP A 115 4.11 -18.06 3.89
CA ASP A 115 3.45 -17.42 5.03
C ASP A 115 4.46 -16.71 5.93
N LYS A 116 5.56 -17.39 6.27
CA LYS A 116 6.63 -16.81 7.08
C LYS A 116 7.25 -15.58 6.40
N ARG A 117 7.51 -15.66 5.10
CA ARG A 117 8.07 -14.54 4.33
C ARG A 117 7.09 -13.35 4.27
N PHE A 118 5.79 -13.62 4.19
CA PHE A 118 4.77 -12.60 4.20
C PHE A 118 4.68 -11.92 5.57
N GLU A 119 4.69 -12.69 6.65
CA GLU A 119 4.72 -12.18 8.03
C GLU A 119 5.96 -11.31 8.30
N ASP A 120 7.14 -11.78 7.90
CA ASP A 120 8.39 -11.01 8.00
C ASP A 120 8.32 -9.69 7.22
N MET A 121 7.73 -9.70 6.02
CA MET A 121 7.55 -8.50 5.19
C MET A 121 6.55 -7.54 5.83
N SER A 122 5.45 -8.03 6.39
CA SER A 122 4.46 -7.22 7.10
C SER A 122 5.09 -6.52 8.31
N HIS A 123 5.83 -7.27 9.12
CA HIS A 123 6.53 -6.70 10.28
C HIS A 123 7.58 -5.65 9.90
N GLN A 124 8.29 -5.83 8.80
CA GLN A 124 9.23 -4.82 8.31
C GLN A 124 8.51 -3.55 7.84
N MET A 125 7.35 -3.68 7.19
CA MET A 125 6.54 -2.52 6.80
C MET A 125 6.01 -1.76 8.01
N ASP A 126 5.49 -2.45 9.02
CA ASP A 126 4.97 -1.84 10.24
C ASP A 126 6.07 -1.04 10.96
N LYS A 127 7.25 -1.64 11.16
CA LYS A 127 8.40 -0.94 11.75
C LYS A 127 8.80 0.30 10.96
N ARG A 128 8.85 0.20 9.63
CA ARG A 128 9.22 1.33 8.77
C ARG A 128 8.17 2.45 8.84
N PHE A 129 6.90 2.10 8.96
CA PHE A 129 5.82 3.07 9.12
C PHE A 129 5.90 3.79 10.46
N ASP A 130 6.14 3.05 11.56
CA ASP A 130 6.34 3.62 12.89
C ASP A 130 7.56 4.56 12.93
N ASP A 131 8.69 4.14 12.34
CA ASP A 131 9.89 4.98 12.24
C ASP A 131 9.62 6.28 11.45
N MET A 132 8.85 6.19 10.36
CA MET A 132 8.48 7.34 9.55
C MET A 132 7.57 8.30 10.33
N ASN A 133 6.58 7.77 11.06
CA ASN A 133 5.71 8.58 11.91
C ASN A 133 6.50 9.27 13.03
N HIS A 134 7.42 8.57 13.67
CA HIS A 134 8.28 9.17 14.71
C HIS A 134 9.16 10.29 14.17
N GLN A 135 9.75 10.10 12.99
CA GLN A 135 10.52 11.15 12.33
C GLN A 135 9.66 12.35 11.96
N MET A 136 8.43 12.11 11.50
CA MET A 136 7.48 13.17 11.16
C MET A 136 7.09 13.98 12.40
N ASN A 137 6.74 13.31 13.50
CA ASN A 137 6.40 13.96 14.76
C ASN A 137 7.55 14.83 15.27
N LYS A 138 8.79 14.32 15.26
CA LYS A 138 9.98 15.12 15.63
C LYS A 138 10.17 16.35 14.77
N ARG A 139 9.87 16.27 13.46
CA ARG A 139 9.96 17.43 12.55
C ARG A 139 8.87 18.45 12.85
N PHE A 140 7.66 18.02 13.17
CA PHE A 140 6.58 18.91 13.61
C PHE A 140 6.93 19.61 14.91
N GLU A 141 7.37 18.88 15.94
CA GLU A 141 7.82 19.48 17.21
C GLU A 141 8.94 20.51 17.01
N ALA A 142 9.89 20.23 16.10
CA ALA A 142 10.95 21.17 15.77
C ALA A 142 10.43 22.41 15.01
N ALA A 143 9.40 22.26 14.19
CA ALA A 143 8.75 23.38 13.52
C ALA A 143 7.97 24.24 14.53
N ASP A 144 7.22 23.63 15.44
CA ASP A 144 6.48 24.31 16.49
C ASP A 144 7.41 25.17 17.36
N LYS A 145 8.54 24.63 17.81
CA LYS A 145 9.56 25.40 18.54
C LYS A 145 10.10 26.59 17.75
N ARG A 146 10.32 26.44 16.45
CA ARG A 146 10.76 27.57 15.59
C ARG A 146 9.68 28.64 15.47
N PHE A 147 8.41 28.25 15.40
CA PHE A 147 7.30 29.20 15.41
C PHE A 147 7.19 29.95 16.74
N GLU A 148 7.34 29.24 17.87
CA GLU A 148 7.40 29.87 19.20
C GLU A 148 8.56 30.88 19.30
N ASP A 149 9.77 30.49 18.86
CA ASP A 149 10.94 31.37 18.84
C ASP A 149 10.73 32.61 17.95
N LEU A 150 10.06 32.46 16.81
CA LEU A 150 9.72 33.57 15.92
C LEU A 150 8.70 34.52 16.56
N ASN A 151 7.65 33.98 17.20
CA ASN A 151 6.67 34.79 17.91
C ASN A 151 7.32 35.61 19.02
N HIS A 152 8.17 34.98 19.84
CA HIS A 152 8.87 35.68 20.91
C HIS A 152 9.85 36.75 20.39
N GLN A 153 10.49 36.53 19.22
CA GLN A 153 11.28 37.56 18.56
C GLN A 153 10.43 38.73 18.03
N MET A 154 9.24 38.45 17.52
CA MET A 154 8.29 39.49 17.10
C MET A 154 7.82 40.31 18.29
N ASP A 155 7.43 39.67 19.39
CA ASP A 155 7.00 40.35 20.62
C ASP A 155 8.09 41.32 21.12
N LYS A 156 9.34 40.86 21.20
CA LYS A 156 10.48 41.72 21.56
C LYS A 156 10.68 42.90 20.62
N ARG A 157 10.45 42.71 19.32
CA ARG A 157 10.54 43.80 18.32
C ARG A 157 9.41 44.81 18.48
N PHE A 158 8.20 44.35 18.78
CA PHE A 158 7.07 45.22 19.08
C PHE A 158 7.33 46.02 20.35
N GLU A 159 7.75 45.39 21.46
CA GLU A 159 8.12 46.09 22.70
C GLU A 159 9.21 47.15 22.46
N ALA A 160 10.24 46.83 21.66
CA ALA A 160 11.28 47.79 21.32
C ALA A 160 10.77 48.96 20.46
N THR A 161 9.77 48.70 19.61
CA THR A 161 9.10 49.71 18.79
C THR A 161 8.23 50.61 19.66
N ASP A 162 7.46 50.05 20.59
CA ASP A 162 6.63 50.80 21.54
C ASP A 162 7.50 51.74 22.39
N LYS A 163 8.63 51.26 22.93
CA LYS A 163 9.59 52.11 23.66
C LYS A 163 10.14 53.27 22.82
N ARG A 164 10.39 53.05 21.53
CA ARG A 164 10.84 54.12 20.61
C ARG A 164 9.73 55.14 20.37
N PHE A 165 8.48 54.70 20.25
CA PHE A 165 7.34 55.59 20.13
C PHE A 165 7.14 56.42 21.40
N GLU A 166 7.25 55.81 22.59
CA GLU A 166 7.21 56.52 23.87
C GLU A 166 8.32 57.59 23.97
N ASP A 167 9.56 57.24 23.62
CA ASP A 167 10.68 58.19 23.61
C ASP A 167 10.48 59.34 22.61
N LEU A 168 10.01 59.04 21.39
CA LEU A 168 9.67 60.06 20.41
C LEU A 168 8.57 61.00 20.90
N ASN A 169 7.57 60.46 21.60
CA ASN A 169 6.49 61.27 22.17
C ASN A 169 7.01 62.20 23.27
N LEU A 170 7.86 61.70 24.18
CA LEU A 170 8.50 62.53 25.20
C LEU A 170 9.38 63.63 24.60
N GLN A 171 10.15 63.32 23.54
CA GLN A 171 10.95 64.32 22.83
C GLN A 171 10.06 65.38 22.16
N MET A 172 8.93 64.97 21.58
CA MET A 172 7.97 65.88 20.96
C MET A 172 7.35 66.81 22.01
N ASP A 173 6.91 66.26 23.14
CA ASP A 173 6.35 67.03 24.26
C ASP A 173 7.37 68.06 24.80
N SER A 174 8.63 67.64 24.97
CA SER A 174 9.71 68.54 25.41
C SER A 174 9.95 69.67 24.40
N ARG A 175 10.09 69.35 23.10
CA ARG A 175 10.27 70.36 22.05
C ARG A 175 9.08 71.29 21.93
N HIS A 176 7.86 70.78 22.09
CA HIS A 176 6.65 71.58 22.09
C HIS A 176 6.66 72.57 23.25
N GLY A 177 7.01 72.11 24.46
CA GLY A 177 7.19 72.98 25.63
C GLY A 177 8.24 74.07 25.42
N GLU A 178 9.40 73.73 24.87
CA GLU A 178 10.47 74.70 24.54
C GLU A 178 10.02 75.73 23.51
N LEU A 179 9.31 75.31 22.46
CA LEU A 179 8.77 76.19 21.43
C LEU A 179 7.75 77.17 22.01
N VAL A 180 6.85 76.71 22.87
CA VAL A 180 5.87 77.57 23.55
C VAL A 180 6.59 78.64 24.39
N GLN A 181 7.59 78.24 25.19
CA GLN A 181 8.38 79.19 25.98
C GLN A 181 9.17 80.19 25.12
N GLN A 182 9.68 79.75 23.96
CA GLN A 182 10.37 80.64 23.02
C GLN A 182 9.40 81.66 22.41
N ILE A 183 8.20 81.23 22.03
CA ILE A 183 7.13 82.10 21.52
C ILE A 183 6.73 83.12 22.59
N ASP A 184 6.53 82.69 23.84
CA ASP A 184 6.15 83.58 24.93
C ASP A 184 7.22 84.64 25.19
N ARG A 185 8.50 84.25 25.24
CA ARG A 185 9.62 85.20 25.35
C ARG A 185 9.65 86.19 24.19
N ARG A 186 9.48 85.70 22.96
CA ARG A 186 9.46 86.56 21.77
C ARG A 186 8.30 87.54 21.77
N ASN A 187 7.13 87.10 22.20
CA ASN A 187 5.95 87.95 22.35
C ASN A 187 6.18 89.03 23.42
N GLN A 188 6.76 88.69 24.56
CA GLN A 188 7.13 89.67 25.60
C GLN A 188 8.14 90.71 25.09
N GLU A 189 9.19 90.26 24.39
CA GLU A 189 10.16 91.15 23.73
C GLU A 189 9.49 92.10 22.72
N LEU A 190 8.59 91.58 21.88
CA LEU A 190 7.86 92.38 20.90
C LEU A 190 6.96 93.42 21.56
N ILE A 191 6.21 93.03 22.60
CA ILE A 191 5.38 93.96 23.38
C ILE A 191 6.25 95.06 23.99
N GLN A 192 7.41 94.72 24.54
CA GLN A 192 8.33 95.70 25.10
C GLN A 192 8.86 96.67 24.04
N GLN A 193 9.30 96.17 22.88
CA GLN A 193 9.75 97.00 21.77
C GLN A 193 8.65 97.93 21.25
N LEU A 194 7.41 97.45 21.17
CA LEU A 194 6.25 98.27 20.79
C LEU A 194 6.00 99.38 21.81
N ASN A 195 6.06 99.06 23.10
CA ASN A 195 5.89 100.03 24.18
C ASN A 195 6.99 101.12 24.14
N ASP A 196 8.25 100.72 23.94
CA ASP A 196 9.37 101.66 23.89
C ASP A 196 9.28 102.57 22.65
N ARG A 197 8.96 102.02 21.47
CA ARG A 197 8.69 102.83 20.26
C ARG A 197 7.50 103.78 20.44
N PHE A 198 6.46 103.35 21.14
CA PHE A 198 5.31 104.21 21.42
C PHE A 198 5.71 105.37 22.33
N ARG A 199 6.53 105.14 23.37
CA ARG A 199 7.06 106.21 24.21
C ARG A 199 7.95 107.18 23.42
N GLU A 200 8.82 106.66 22.55
CA GLU A 200 9.65 107.50 21.68
C GLU A 200 8.80 108.38 20.75
N MET A 201 7.74 107.79 20.16
CA MET A 201 6.79 108.51 19.30
C MET A 201 6.03 109.59 20.06
N GLN A 202 5.53 109.28 21.27
CA GLN A 202 4.87 110.24 22.16
C GLN A 202 5.82 111.40 22.47
N HIS A 203 7.04 111.11 22.92
CA HIS A 203 8.03 112.14 23.25
C HIS A 203 8.43 113.00 22.03
N HIS A 204 8.56 112.40 20.85
CA HIS A 204 8.78 113.16 19.61
C HIS A 204 7.56 114.01 19.21
N SER A 205 6.35 113.50 19.42
CA SER A 205 5.10 114.26 19.23
C SER A 205 5.03 115.46 20.17
N ASP A 206 5.32 115.27 21.45
CA ASP A 206 5.34 116.33 22.47
C ASP A 206 6.36 117.41 22.10
N LYS A 207 7.59 117.01 21.75
CA LYS A 207 8.63 117.96 21.28
C LYS A 207 8.20 118.75 20.04
N ARG A 208 7.56 118.10 19.06
CA ARG A 208 7.04 118.79 17.88
C ARG A 208 5.93 119.77 18.25
N PHE A 209 5.06 119.39 19.18
CA PHE A 209 4.00 120.25 19.67
C PHE A 209 4.56 121.47 20.40
N GLU A 210 5.59 121.30 21.23
CA GLU A 210 6.32 122.40 21.87
C GLU A 210 6.98 123.34 20.85
N ASP A 211 7.70 122.82 19.84
CA ASP A 211 8.30 123.65 18.78
C ASP A 211 7.23 124.42 17.99
N LEU A 212 6.11 123.77 17.64
CA LEU A 212 4.98 124.42 16.98
C LEU A 212 4.38 125.53 17.86
N ASN A 213 4.19 125.26 19.15
CA ASN A 213 3.63 126.22 20.09
C ASN A 213 4.58 127.43 20.30
N ALA A 214 5.89 127.19 20.37
CA ALA A 214 6.89 128.24 20.47
C ALA A 214 6.91 129.14 19.22
N ARG A 215 6.85 128.56 18.01
CA ARG A 215 6.73 129.33 16.76
C ARG A 215 5.42 130.10 16.68
N PHE A 216 4.32 129.48 17.10
CA PHE A 216 3.01 130.13 17.14
C PHE A 216 3.02 131.34 18.07
N ASN A 217 3.56 131.19 19.29
CA ASN A 217 3.73 132.28 20.24
C ASN A 217 4.66 133.38 19.69
N GLY A 218 5.79 133.02 19.07
CA GLY A 218 6.69 133.98 18.42
C GLY A 218 6.01 134.78 17.32
N ASN A 219 5.21 134.12 16.47
CA ASN A 219 4.42 134.78 15.44
C ASN A 219 3.32 135.68 16.04
N GLN A 220 2.67 135.26 17.13
CA GLN A 220 1.69 136.11 17.82
C GLN A 220 2.34 137.38 18.39
N VAL A 221 3.53 137.28 18.98
CA VAL A 221 4.29 138.45 19.46
C VAL A 221 4.67 139.37 18.30
N MET A 222 5.15 138.81 17.18
CA MET A 222 5.48 139.62 16.00
C MET A 222 4.24 140.31 15.41
N MET A 223 3.10 139.62 15.35
CA MET A 223 1.83 140.22 14.95
C MET A 223 1.40 141.34 15.90
N ALA A 224 1.50 141.13 17.23
CA ALA A 224 1.17 142.15 18.22
C ALA A 224 2.05 143.39 18.10
N LEU A 225 3.36 143.21 17.88
CA LEU A 225 4.28 144.32 17.57
C LEU A 225 3.92 145.01 16.25
N GLY A 226 3.59 144.25 15.20
CA GLY A 226 3.11 144.78 13.93
C GLY A 226 1.86 145.63 14.06
N PHE A 227 0.86 145.15 14.82
CA PHE A 227 -0.33 145.94 15.17
C PHE A 227 0.01 147.20 15.98
N THR A 228 0.99 147.12 16.88
CA THR A 228 1.43 148.26 17.69
C THR A 228 2.09 149.33 16.81
N VAL A 229 2.94 148.93 15.87
CA VAL A 229 3.56 149.83 14.88
C VAL A 229 2.50 150.43 13.96
N LEU A 230 1.54 149.63 13.49
CA LEU A 230 0.42 150.14 12.68
C LEU A 230 -0.43 151.14 13.48
N ALA A 231 -0.70 150.87 14.76
CA ALA A 231 -1.45 151.76 15.63
C ALA A 231 -0.70 153.07 15.89
N THR A 232 0.61 153.04 16.16
CA THR A 232 1.42 154.26 16.34
C THR A 232 1.52 155.04 15.05
N MET A 233 1.72 154.38 13.91
CA MET A 233 1.77 155.04 12.60
C MET A 233 0.43 155.70 12.26
N MET A 234 -0.70 155.02 12.52
CA MET A 234 -2.05 155.58 12.36
C MET A 234 -2.29 156.77 13.31
N THR A 235 -1.71 156.74 14.51
CA THR A 235 -1.77 157.85 15.47
C THR A 235 -0.95 159.05 15.02
N VAL A 236 0.26 158.83 14.50
CA VAL A 236 1.13 159.89 13.94
C VAL A 236 0.47 160.54 12.71
N ILE A 237 -0.13 159.74 11.81
CA ILE A 237 -0.87 160.27 10.66
C ILE A 237 -2.04 161.16 11.10
N ARG A 238 -2.76 160.83 12.18
CA ARG A 238 -3.82 161.68 12.75
C ARG A 238 -3.32 162.95 13.44
N LEU A 239 -2.05 163.03 13.82
CA LEU A 239 -1.45 164.20 14.48
C LEU A 239 -0.84 165.20 13.48
N PHE A 240 -0.57 164.76 12.25
CA PHE A 240 0.09 165.55 11.20
C PHE A 240 -0.74 165.73 9.92
N GLY A 241 -2.02 165.34 9.93
CA GLY A 241 -3.02 165.64 8.91
C GLY A 241 -4.28 166.19 9.56
#